data_AF-A0A9R0E527-F1
#
_entry.id   AF-A0A9R0E527-F1
#
_cell.length_a   1.000
_cell.length_b   1.000
_cell.length_c   1.000
_cell.angle_alpha   90.00
_cell.angle_beta   90.00
_cell.angle_gamma   90.00
#
_symmetry.space_group_name_H-M   'P 1'
#
loop_
_entity.id
_entity.type
_entity.pdbx_description
1 polymer ?
#
loop_
_entity_poly.entity_id
_entity_poly.type
_entity_poly.pdbx_seq_one_letter_code
_entity_poly.pdbx_strand_id
1 'polypeptide(L)'
;MELKSAKKRARSSNWDEEEKRILRQLIMEKIDIIEKKDTTTNTNAKKKAAWQEILSSFNSLNKKPRDMTQIVTQWRNTKGLAKTRESEYRRARQMTGGGPPPPSPPQEDLELIQSLPNEFVIDSNVFDSDSIFIETIKQSQSTATEKMMSESGLATTEIAIIVDSEKSIQVL
;
A
#
# COMPACT_ATOMS: atom_id res chain seq x y z
N MET A 1 -5.63 13.04 50.83
CA MET A 1 -5.27 12.98 49.39
C MET A 1 -5.65 11.59 48.91
N GLU A 2 -6.83 11.44 48.30
CA GLU A 2 -7.32 10.12 47.86
C GLU A 2 -6.58 9.65 46.61
N LEU A 3 -5.95 8.49 46.71
CA LEU A 3 -5.32 7.80 45.59
C LEU A 3 -6.41 7.10 44.76
N LYS A 4 -6.71 7.61 43.57
CA LYS A 4 -7.59 6.93 42.61
C LYS A 4 -6.95 5.60 42.20
N SER A 5 -7.52 4.50 42.67
CA SER A 5 -7.11 3.14 42.29
C SER A 5 -7.23 2.97 40.76
N ALA A 6 -6.13 2.66 40.10
CA ALA A 6 -6.09 2.45 38.66
C ALA A 6 -6.86 1.16 38.31
N LYS A 7 -8.04 1.31 37.69
CA LYS A 7 -8.83 0.19 37.19
C LYS A 7 -8.00 -0.58 36.15
N LYS A 8 -7.56 -1.80 36.50
CA LYS A 8 -6.88 -2.70 35.55
C LYS A 8 -7.83 -2.98 34.37
N ARG A 9 -7.37 -2.72 33.14
CA ARG A 9 -8.18 -3.00 31.93
C ARG A 9 -8.41 -4.50 31.85
N ALA A 10 -9.67 -4.91 31.75
CA ALA A 10 -10.00 -6.30 31.47
C ALA A 10 -9.43 -6.69 30.09
N ARG A 11 -8.89 -7.90 29.99
CA ARG A 11 -8.40 -8.44 28.72
C ARG A 11 -9.58 -8.52 27.75
N SER A 12 -9.44 -7.94 26.56
CA SER A 12 -10.47 -8.04 25.54
C SER A 12 -10.59 -9.48 25.02
N SER A 13 -11.80 -9.86 24.59
CA SER A 13 -12.02 -11.12 23.88
C SER A 13 -11.15 -11.22 22.62
N ASN A 14 -10.77 -12.44 22.24
CA ASN A 14 -10.04 -12.71 21.00
C ASN A 14 -10.88 -12.32 19.77
N TRP A 15 -10.20 -12.05 18.65
CA TRP A 15 -10.85 -11.74 17.38
C TRP A 15 -11.11 -13.02 16.58
N ASP A 16 -12.39 -13.27 16.31
CA ASP A 16 -12.84 -14.39 15.49
C ASP A 16 -12.56 -14.12 14.00
N GLU A 17 -12.50 -15.16 13.17
CA GLU A 17 -12.18 -15.01 11.74
C GLU A 17 -13.26 -14.22 10.98
N GLU A 18 -14.52 -14.46 11.34
CA GLU A 18 -15.69 -13.70 10.87
C GLU A 18 -15.55 -12.20 11.18
N GLU A 19 -15.16 -11.85 12.42
CA GLU A 19 -14.95 -10.46 12.84
C GLU A 19 -13.85 -9.80 11.99
N LYS A 20 -12.74 -10.52 11.76
CA LYS A 20 -11.65 -10.03 10.93
C LYS A 20 -12.10 -9.81 9.49
N ARG A 21 -12.94 -10.70 8.93
CA ARG A 21 -13.47 -10.57 7.57
C ARG A 21 -14.36 -9.34 7.43
N ILE A 22 -15.35 -9.18 8.32
CA ILE A 22 -16.27 -8.03 8.31
C ILE A 22 -15.48 -6.72 8.43
N LEU A 23 -14.52 -6.67 9.38
CA LEU A 23 -13.71 -5.47 9.57
C LEU A 23 -12.91 -5.10 8.32
N ARG A 24 -12.26 -6.08 7.68
CA ARG A 24 -11.51 -5.84 6.44
C ARG A 24 -12.42 -5.28 5.35
N GLN A 25 -13.57 -5.89 5.13
CA GLN A 25 -14.51 -5.43 4.10
C GLN A 25 -14.94 -3.97 4.30
N LEU A 26 -15.37 -3.61 5.52
CA LEU A 26 -15.80 -2.25 5.84
C LEU A 26 -14.67 -1.21 5.69
N ILE A 27 -13.43 -1.59 6.02
CA ILE A 27 -12.28 -0.70 5.85
C ILE A 27 -11.92 -0.55 4.38
N MET A 28 -11.95 -1.63 3.59
CA MET A 28 -11.64 -1.59 2.16
C MET A 28 -12.57 -0.65 1.40
N GLU A 29 -13.86 -0.59 1.76
CA GLU A 29 -14.83 0.37 1.19
C GLU A 29 -14.45 1.85 1.43
N LYS A 30 -13.67 2.16 2.47
CA LYS A 30 -13.29 3.52 2.87
C LYS A 30 -11.78 3.73 2.90
N ILE A 31 -11.03 2.88 2.22
CA ILE A 31 -9.56 2.81 2.34
C ILE A 31 -8.90 4.13 1.96
N ASP A 32 -9.38 4.78 0.90
CA ASP A 32 -8.86 6.04 0.37
C ASP A 32 -8.98 7.20 1.36
N ILE A 33 -9.94 7.13 2.28
CA ILE A 33 -10.15 8.13 3.32
C ILE A 33 -9.28 7.81 4.53
N ILE A 34 -9.32 6.55 4.98
CA ILE A 34 -8.64 6.09 6.20
C ILE A 34 -7.11 6.17 6.06
N GLU A 35 -6.58 5.71 4.93
CA GLU A 35 -5.13 5.60 4.67
C GLU A 35 -4.60 6.79 3.86
N LYS A 36 -5.40 7.85 3.71
CA LYS A 36 -4.96 9.10 3.09
C LYS A 36 -3.74 9.67 3.81
N LYS A 37 -2.69 10.08 3.11
CA LYS A 37 -1.47 10.65 3.74
C LYS A 37 -1.67 12.08 4.29
N ASP A 38 -2.65 12.83 3.77
CA ASP A 38 -2.88 14.22 4.19
C ASP A 38 -3.20 14.32 5.70
N THR A 39 -2.61 15.32 6.34
CA THR A 39 -2.76 15.60 7.78
C THR A 39 -3.52 16.92 8.05
N THR A 40 -4.17 17.47 7.02
CA THR A 40 -5.01 18.68 7.16
C THR A 40 -6.17 18.44 8.13
N THR A 41 -6.60 19.48 8.85
CA THR A 41 -7.74 19.44 9.77
C THR A 41 -9.00 18.83 9.14
N ASN A 42 -9.32 19.19 7.89
CA ASN A 42 -10.45 18.62 7.16
C ASN A 42 -10.29 17.11 6.91
N THR A 43 -9.10 16.66 6.48
CA THR A 43 -8.82 15.23 6.26
C THR A 43 -8.91 14.45 7.57
N ASN A 44 -8.38 14.99 8.67
CA ASN A 44 -8.45 14.33 9.98
C ASN A 44 -9.91 14.21 10.47
N ALA A 45 -10.74 15.24 10.23
CA ALA A 45 -12.17 15.18 10.52
C ALA A 45 -12.88 14.10 9.68
N LYS A 46 -12.57 14.02 8.38
CA LYS A 46 -13.10 12.97 7.48
C LYS A 46 -12.69 11.57 7.91
N LYS A 47 -11.41 11.36 8.24
CA LYS A 47 -10.90 10.10 8.80
C LYS A 47 -11.64 9.71 10.08
N LYS A 48 -11.82 10.67 11.00
CA LYS A 48 -12.56 10.43 12.25
C LYS A 48 -14.00 10.01 11.97
N ALA A 49 -14.68 10.68 11.04
CA ALA A 49 -16.04 10.32 10.64
C ALA A 49 -16.11 8.93 10.00
N ALA A 50 -15.20 8.62 9.07
CA ALA A 50 -15.12 7.31 8.43
C ALA A 50 -14.88 6.19 9.45
N TRP A 51 -14.00 6.39 10.43
CA TRP A 51 -13.80 5.42 11.52
C TRP A 51 -15.05 5.22 12.37
N GLN A 52 -15.81 6.29 12.68
CA GLN A 52 -17.06 6.17 13.43
C GLN A 52 -18.12 5.40 12.64
N GLU A 53 -18.19 5.60 11.32
CA GLU A 53 -19.10 4.85 10.46
C GLU A 53 -18.72 3.37 10.42
N ILE A 54 -17.43 3.05 10.24
CA ILE A 54 -16.91 1.67 10.30
C ILE A 54 -17.26 1.03 11.65
N LEU A 55 -17.05 1.73 12.76
CA LEU A 55 -17.40 1.24 14.10
C LEU A 55 -18.90 0.94 14.22
N SER A 56 -19.76 1.84 13.73
CA SER A 56 -21.20 1.66 13.79
C SER A 56 -21.67 0.48 12.94
N SER A 57 -21.19 0.39 11.70
CA SER A 57 -21.51 -0.72 10.80
C SER A 57 -20.99 -2.04 11.34
N PHE A 58 -19.75 -2.07 11.84
CA PHE A 58 -19.15 -3.26 12.42
C PHE A 58 -19.97 -3.76 13.62
N ASN A 59 -20.33 -2.88 14.56
CA ASN A 59 -21.09 -3.26 15.74
C ASN A 59 -22.55 -3.64 15.42
N SER A 60 -23.10 -3.17 14.29
CA SER A 60 -24.42 -3.60 13.81
C SER A 60 -24.38 -4.99 13.17
N LEU A 61 -23.27 -5.36 12.52
CA LEU A 61 -23.10 -6.64 11.82
C LEU A 61 -22.54 -7.73 12.74
N ASN A 62 -21.76 -7.34 13.74
CA ASN A 62 -21.07 -8.27 14.62
C ASN A 62 -21.87 -8.61 15.88
N LYS A 63 -21.74 -9.85 16.34
CA LYS A 63 -22.41 -10.33 17.56
C LYS A 63 -21.85 -9.69 18.84
N LYS A 64 -20.56 -9.33 18.84
CA LYS A 64 -19.84 -8.78 19.99
C LYS A 64 -19.42 -7.34 19.67
N PRO A 65 -19.91 -6.33 20.40
CA PRO A 65 -19.50 -4.97 20.14
C PRO A 65 -18.00 -4.80 20.46
N ARG A 66 -17.33 -3.98 19.64
CA ARG A 66 -15.94 -3.57 19.83
C ARG A 66 -15.88 -2.06 20.00
N ASP A 67 -14.83 -1.59 20.67
CA ASP A 67 -14.56 -0.18 20.83
C ASP A 67 -13.68 0.35 19.69
N MET A 68 -13.71 1.67 19.49
CA MET A 68 -12.89 2.37 18.49
C MET A 68 -11.41 1.98 18.55
N THR A 69 -10.84 1.95 19.77
CA THR A 69 -9.44 1.57 19.98
C THR A 69 -9.16 0.15 19.52
N GLN A 70 -10.10 -0.77 19.75
CA GLN A 70 -9.95 -2.17 19.33
C GLN A 70 -9.99 -2.30 17.81
N ILE A 71 -10.94 -1.62 17.16
CA ILE A 71 -11.08 -1.58 15.69
C ILE A 71 -9.80 -1.07 15.02
N VAL A 72 -9.30 0.08 15.46
CA VAL A 72 -8.07 0.69 14.89
C VAL A 72 -6.85 -0.18 15.18
N THR A 73 -6.75 -0.74 16.39
CA THR A 73 -5.63 -1.64 16.75
C THR A 73 -5.65 -2.91 15.90
N GLN A 74 -6.83 -3.49 15.71
CA GLN A 74 -6.97 -4.70 14.92
C GLN A 74 -6.60 -4.45 13.46
N TRP A 75 -7.00 -3.31 12.89
CA TRP A 75 -6.57 -2.93 11.55
C TRP A 75 -5.06 -2.80 11.42
N ARG A 76 -4.40 -2.11 12.37
CA ARG A 76 -2.93 -2.04 12.40
C ARG A 76 -2.28 -3.41 12.48
N ASN A 77 -2.81 -4.30 13.31
CA ASN A 77 -2.32 -5.67 13.43
C ASN A 77 -2.51 -6.45 12.12
N THR A 78 -3.64 -6.29 11.43
CA THR A 78 -3.89 -6.89 10.13
C THR A 78 -2.84 -6.45 9.11
N LYS A 79 -2.54 -5.15 9.02
CA LYS A 79 -1.47 -4.64 8.13
C LYS A 79 -0.10 -5.18 8.52
N GLY A 80 0.22 -5.22 9.81
CA GLY A 80 1.48 -5.76 10.31
C GLY A 80 1.67 -7.24 9.95
N LEU A 81 0.63 -8.06 10.14
CA LEU A 81 0.68 -9.49 9.79
C LEU A 81 0.83 -9.73 8.29
N ALA A 82 0.13 -8.96 7.46
CA ALA A 82 0.31 -9.02 6.01
C ALA A 82 1.74 -8.63 5.62
N LYS A 83 2.31 -7.60 6.25
CA LYS A 83 3.69 -7.14 5.98
C LYS A 83 4.71 -8.19 6.34
N THR A 84 4.54 -8.87 7.48
CA THR A 84 5.40 -9.98 7.88
C THR A 84 5.31 -11.14 6.89
N ARG A 85 4.09 -11.58 6.54
CA ARG A 85 3.88 -12.69 5.58
C ARG A 85 4.48 -12.40 4.21
N GLU A 86 4.28 -11.19 3.70
CA GLU A 86 4.85 -10.74 2.44
C GLU A 86 6.39 -10.66 2.48
N SER A 87 6.96 -10.18 3.60
CA SER A 87 8.41 -10.17 3.80
C SER A 87 9.00 -11.58 3.84
N GLU A 88 8.35 -12.51 4.54
CA GLU A 88 8.76 -13.91 4.64
C GLU A 88 8.67 -14.60 3.27
N TYR A 89 7.57 -14.39 2.55
CA TYR A 89 7.37 -14.90 1.19
C TYR A 89 8.48 -14.44 0.24
N ARG A 90 8.78 -13.14 0.25
CA ARG A 90 9.86 -12.56 -0.57
C ARG A 90 11.22 -13.15 -0.25
N ARG A 91 11.56 -13.20 1.05
CA ARG A 91 12.83 -13.79 1.50
C ARG A 91 12.95 -15.24 1.06
N ALA A 92 11.89 -16.03 1.22
CA ALA A 92 11.88 -17.43 0.82
C ALA A 92 12.07 -17.61 -0.69
N ARG A 93 11.49 -16.73 -1.51
CA ARG A 93 11.67 -16.75 -2.98
C ARG A 93 13.11 -16.45 -3.42
N GLN A 94 13.88 -15.73 -2.62
CA GLN A 94 15.26 -15.37 -2.94
C GLN A 94 16.27 -16.46 -2.57
N MET A 95 15.86 -17.48 -1.80
CA MET A 95 16.74 -18.58 -1.44
C MET A 95 16.87 -19.58 -2.61
N THR A 96 18.10 -19.88 -3.02
CA THR A 96 18.39 -20.70 -4.21
C THR A 96 18.58 -22.20 -3.91
N GLY A 97 18.29 -22.64 -2.68
CA GLY A 97 18.63 -23.97 -2.16
C GLY A 97 17.86 -25.17 -2.75
N GLY A 98 17.34 -25.09 -3.98
CA GLY A 98 16.70 -26.19 -4.70
C GLY A 98 15.39 -26.72 -4.10
N GLY A 99 14.87 -26.07 -3.06
CA GLY A 99 13.59 -26.41 -2.43
C GLY A 99 12.38 -26.03 -3.30
N PRO A 100 11.19 -26.57 -2.99
CA PRO A 100 9.96 -26.15 -3.65
C PRO A 100 9.69 -24.66 -3.44
N PRO A 101 8.99 -23.99 -4.38
CA PRO A 101 8.66 -22.58 -4.24
C PRO A 101 7.82 -22.35 -2.96
N PRO A 102 8.02 -21.22 -2.26
CA PRO A 102 7.23 -20.92 -1.07
C PRO A 102 5.75 -20.81 -1.41
N PRO A 103 4.85 -21.19 -0.48
CA PRO A 103 3.42 -21.02 -0.68
C PRO A 103 3.10 -19.54 -0.90
N SER A 104 2.21 -19.25 -1.85
CA SER A 104 1.74 -17.89 -2.11
C SER A 104 1.11 -17.29 -0.84
N PRO A 105 1.26 -15.97 -0.60
CA PRO A 105 0.53 -15.28 0.45
C PRO A 105 -0.98 -15.47 0.27
N PRO A 106 -1.76 -15.44 1.36
CA PRO A 106 -3.22 -15.51 1.29
C PRO A 106 -3.82 -14.37 0.46
N GLN A 107 -4.95 -14.64 -0.19
CA GLN A 107 -5.61 -13.70 -1.10
C GLN A 107 -5.93 -12.36 -0.42
N GLU A 108 -6.34 -12.38 0.84
CA GLU A 108 -6.65 -11.16 1.59
C GLU A 108 -5.43 -10.26 1.82
N ASP A 109 -4.23 -10.83 1.88
CA ASP A 109 -3.00 -10.05 1.97
C ASP A 109 -2.63 -9.44 0.63
N LEU A 110 -2.82 -10.18 -0.46
CA LEU A 110 -2.55 -9.67 -1.82
C LEU A 110 -3.44 -8.45 -2.13
N GLU A 111 -4.72 -8.51 -1.79
CA GLU A 111 -5.66 -7.39 -1.91
C GLU A 111 -5.23 -6.19 -1.07
N LEU A 112 -4.76 -6.44 0.15
CA LEU A 112 -4.27 -5.40 1.04
C LEU A 112 -3.00 -4.73 0.49
N ILE A 113 -2.06 -5.52 -0.02
CA ILE A 113 -0.80 -5.04 -0.61
C ILE A 113 -1.08 -4.18 -1.84
N GLN A 114 -2.01 -4.62 -2.69
CA GLN A 114 -2.40 -3.90 -3.89
C GLN A 114 -3.12 -2.57 -3.56
N SER A 115 -4.00 -2.57 -2.57
CA SER A 115 -4.75 -1.38 -2.16
C SER A 115 -3.92 -0.36 -1.37
N LEU A 116 -2.81 -0.78 -0.76
CA LEU A 116 -1.95 0.06 0.08
C LEU A 116 -0.50 0.10 -0.42
N PRO A 117 -0.24 0.63 -1.62
CA PRO A 117 1.08 0.56 -2.25
C PRO A 117 2.18 1.23 -1.41
N ASN A 118 1.81 2.22 -0.58
CA ASN A 118 2.73 2.97 0.25
C ASN A 118 3.11 2.27 1.57
N GLU A 119 2.35 1.28 2.04
CA GLU A 119 2.57 0.65 3.35
C GLU A 119 3.61 -0.49 3.28
N PHE A 120 3.75 -1.09 2.09
CA PHE A 120 4.59 -2.25 1.81
C PHE A 120 5.88 -1.91 1.06
N VAL A 121 6.20 -0.61 0.92
CA VAL A 121 7.47 -0.17 0.34
C VAL A 121 8.63 -0.69 1.18
N ILE A 122 9.63 -1.24 0.50
CA ILE A 122 10.88 -1.71 1.09
C ILE A 122 11.91 -0.62 0.84
N ASP A 123 12.55 -0.17 1.91
CA ASP A 123 13.70 0.71 1.77
C ASP A 123 14.87 -0.10 1.23
N SER A 124 15.47 0.36 0.13
CA SER A 124 16.66 -0.27 -0.43
C SER A 124 17.90 0.20 0.33
N ASN A 125 18.55 -0.72 1.04
CA ASN A 125 19.88 -0.51 1.60
C ASN A 125 20.90 -1.24 0.72
N VAL A 126 22.02 -0.62 0.38
CA VAL A 126 23.10 -1.20 -0.46
C VAL A 126 23.99 -2.21 0.27
N PHE A 127 23.88 -2.29 1.60
CA PHE A 127 24.64 -3.21 2.44
C PHE A 127 23.80 -4.39 2.95
N ASP A 128 22.56 -4.52 2.50
CA ASP A 128 21.67 -5.62 2.88
C ASP A 128 21.74 -6.75 1.84
N SER A 129 21.39 -7.97 2.21
CA SER A 129 21.37 -9.10 1.27
C SER A 129 20.38 -8.90 0.11
N ASP A 130 19.41 -8.00 0.28
CA ASP A 130 18.32 -7.73 -0.65
C ASP A 130 18.64 -6.64 -1.69
N SER A 131 19.78 -5.94 -1.60
CA SER A 131 20.13 -4.79 -2.46
C SER A 131 20.13 -5.14 -3.95
N ILE A 132 20.69 -6.30 -4.29
CA ILE A 132 20.96 -6.75 -5.66
C ILE A 132 19.65 -7.10 -6.39
N PHE A 133 18.65 -7.59 -5.66
CA PHE A 133 17.39 -8.06 -6.25
C PHE A 133 16.45 -6.90 -6.64
N ILE A 134 16.38 -5.85 -5.80
CA ILE A 134 15.55 -4.66 -6.09
C ILE A 134 16.05 -3.94 -7.35
N GLU A 135 17.36 -3.86 -7.54
CA GLU A 135 17.97 -3.23 -8.72
C GLU A 135 17.66 -4.01 -10.01
N THR A 136 17.67 -5.35 -9.93
CA THR A 136 17.30 -6.24 -11.05
C THR A 136 15.82 -6.10 -11.46
N ILE A 137 14.90 -5.92 -10.50
CA ILE A 137 13.47 -5.67 -10.78
C ILE A 137 13.25 -4.30 -11.43
N LYS A 138 13.94 -3.25 -10.96
CA LYS A 138 13.82 -1.91 -11.57
C LYS A 138 14.29 -1.90 -13.02
N GLN A 139 15.40 -2.59 -13.32
CA GLN A 139 15.92 -2.71 -14.70
C GLN A 139 14.97 -3.51 -15.61
N SER A 140 14.33 -4.57 -15.11
CA SER A 140 13.37 -5.36 -15.89
C SER A 140 12.04 -4.64 -16.15
N GLN A 141 11.62 -3.70 -15.29
CA GLN A 141 10.49 -2.81 -15.59
C GLN A 141 10.83 -1.71 -16.61
N SER A 142 12.05 -1.15 -16.56
CA SER A 142 12.50 -0.15 -17.55
C SER A 142 12.63 -0.73 -18.97
N THR A 143 13.12 -1.97 -19.08
CA THR A 143 13.27 -2.67 -20.36
C THR A 143 11.94 -3.18 -20.92
N ALA A 144 10.94 -3.48 -20.07
CA ALA A 144 9.59 -3.80 -20.51
C ALA A 144 8.88 -2.58 -21.12
N THR A 145 9.08 -1.38 -20.56
CA THR A 145 8.53 -0.14 -21.12
C THR A 145 9.21 0.29 -22.42
N GLU A 146 10.52 0.09 -22.55
CA GLU A 146 11.26 0.37 -23.79
C GLU A 146 10.86 -0.60 -24.92
N LYS A 147 10.67 -1.89 -24.59
CA LYS A 147 10.28 -2.90 -25.57
C LYS A 147 8.86 -2.73 -26.11
N MET A 148 7.93 -2.21 -25.30
CA MET A 148 6.57 -1.88 -25.75
C MET A 148 6.50 -0.62 -26.63
N MET A 149 7.46 0.32 -26.52
CA MET A 149 7.55 1.48 -27.41
C MET A 149 8.26 1.16 -28.74
N SER A 150 9.05 0.08 -28.82
CA SER A 150 9.72 -0.33 -30.06
C SER A 150 8.88 -1.21 -31.00
N GLU A 151 7.76 -1.78 -30.53
CA GLU A 151 6.94 -2.72 -31.33
C GLU A 151 5.67 -2.10 -31.95
N SER A 152 5.31 -0.86 -31.63
CA SER A 152 4.22 -0.13 -32.31
C SER A 152 4.77 0.86 -33.33
N GLY A 153 5.27 0.33 -34.46
CA GLY A 153 5.59 1.11 -35.63
C GLY A 153 4.35 1.84 -36.18
N LEU A 154 4.17 3.10 -35.80
CA LEU A 154 3.32 4.05 -36.50
C LEU A 154 4.14 5.31 -36.77
N ALA A 155 4.49 5.50 -38.05
CA ALA A 155 5.21 6.66 -38.52
C ALA A 155 4.37 7.92 -38.31
N THR A 156 4.90 8.88 -37.54
CA THR A 156 4.43 10.26 -37.54
C THR A 156 5.56 11.16 -38.02
N THR A 157 5.36 11.65 -39.23
CA THR A 157 6.21 12.60 -39.96
C THR A 157 6.42 13.89 -39.16
N GLU A 158 7.68 14.29 -39.03
CA GLU A 158 8.10 15.58 -38.49
C GLU A 158 7.58 16.74 -39.36
N ILE A 159 6.94 17.73 -38.74
CA ILE A 159 6.76 19.06 -39.35
C ILE A 159 7.90 19.94 -38.82
N ALA A 160 8.93 20.12 -39.63
CA ALA A 160 10.01 21.07 -39.38
C ALA A 160 9.52 22.50 -39.65
N ILE A 161 9.54 23.36 -38.64
CA ILE A 161 9.37 24.80 -38.79
C ILE A 161 10.78 25.39 -39.03
N ILE A 162 11.07 25.75 -40.28
CA ILE A 162 12.29 26.46 -40.68
C ILE A 162 12.07 27.94 -40.39
N VAL A 163 12.85 28.51 -39.46
CA VAL A 163 13.10 29.95 -39.38
C VAL A 163 14.61 30.12 -39.48
N ASP A 164 15.08 30.48 -40.66
CA ASP A 164 16.47 30.83 -40.91
C ASP A 164 16.64 32.36 -41.02
N SER A 165 17.89 32.75 -40.85
CA SER A 165 18.44 33.94 -40.27
C SER A 165 18.79 35.04 -41.29
N GLU A 166 18.90 36.27 -40.76
CA GLU A 166 19.87 37.32 -41.12
C GLU A 166 20.06 37.76 -42.59
N LYS A 167 19.40 38.89 -42.90
CA LYS A 167 19.99 40.18 -43.35
C LYS A 167 21.34 40.16 -44.11
N SER A 168 21.28 40.45 -45.42
CA SER A 168 21.93 41.60 -46.09
C SER A 168 22.13 41.32 -47.59
N ILE A 169 21.60 42.17 -48.48
CA ILE A 169 22.32 42.86 -49.59
C ILE A 169 21.49 44.10 -49.98
N GLN A 170 22.14 45.27 -50.02
CA GLN A 170 21.61 46.55 -50.50
C GLN A 170 21.86 46.75 -52.01
N VAL A 171 21.23 47.82 -52.54
CA VAL A 171 21.66 48.68 -53.68
C VAL A 171 21.03 48.36 -55.05
N LEU A 172 19.92 49.05 -55.37
CA LEU A 172 19.86 50.22 -56.27
C LEU A 172 18.45 50.83 -56.26
#